data_AF-A0A918KA52-F1
#
_entry.id   AF-A0A918KA52-F1
#
_cell.length_a   1.000
_cell.length_b   1.000
_cell.length_c   1.000
_cell.angle_alpha   90.00
_cell.angle_beta   90.00
_cell.angle_gamma   90.00
#
_symmetry.space_group_name_H-M   'P 1'
#
loop_
_entity.id
_entity.type
_entity.pdbx_description
1 polymer ?
#
loop_
_entity_poly.entity_id
_entity_poly.type
_entity_poly.pdbx_seq_one_letter_code
_entity_poly.pdbx_strand_id
1 'polypeptide(L)'
;MATIVDGIIIGGAGGAIAGLTVWLVQYSYEKVTQRIHARRIFTWLKANTVANPDEGDQFKSTRAIASWNNLTEERVRFICSIDNRVFLSTGPNEGMWGIYERVPRSVYE
;
A
#
# COMPACT_ATOMS: atom_id res chain seq x y z
N MET A 1 25.50 44.26 20.44
CA MET A 1 26.43 43.34 19.75
C MET A 1 25.72 42.00 19.68
N ALA A 2 25.34 41.54 18.49
CA ALA A 2 24.80 40.18 18.34
C ALA A 2 25.91 39.21 18.73
N THR A 3 25.64 38.34 19.69
CA THR A 3 26.66 37.43 20.20
C THR A 3 26.78 36.25 19.25
N ILE A 4 27.95 35.61 19.19
CA ILE A 4 28.19 34.40 18.38
C ILE A 4 27.13 33.31 18.66
N VAL A 5 26.57 33.32 19.87
CA VAL A 5 25.48 32.44 20.33
C VAL A 5 24.19 32.65 19.51
N ASP A 6 23.82 33.89 19.16
CA ASP A 6 22.64 34.16 18.33
C ASP A 6 22.82 33.58 16.91
N GLY A 7 24.03 33.68 16.36
CA GLY A 7 24.35 33.10 15.05
C GLY A 7 24.26 31.57 15.05
N ILE A 8 24.67 30.92 16.13
CA ILE A 8 24.56 29.46 16.31
C ILE A 8 23.09 29.04 16.43
N ILE A 9 22.28 29.78 17.19
CA ILE A 9 20.85 29.48 17.36
C ILE A 9 20.11 29.62 16.03
N ILE A 10 20.39 30.67 15.26
CA ILE A 10 19.77 30.91 13.94
C ILE A 10 20.21 29.83 12.93
N GLY A 11 21.50 29.48 12.91
CA GLY A 11 22.01 28.42 12.04
C GLY A 11 21.42 27.04 12.37
N GLY A 12 21.33 26.71 13.66
CA GLY A 12 20.72 25.47 14.13
C GLY A 12 19.22 25.39 13.84
N ALA A 13 18.48 26.48 14.10
CA ALA A 13 17.05 26.55 13.81
C ALA A 13 16.76 26.41 12.30
N GLY A 14 17.55 27.08 11.45
CA GLY A 14 17.42 26.97 9.98
C GLY A 14 17.67 25.56 9.46
N GLY A 15 18.73 24.89 9.96
CA GLY A 15 19.05 23.51 9.60
C GLY A 15 17.97 22.52 10.04
N ALA A 16 17.43 22.68 11.26
CA ALA A 16 16.36 21.83 11.78
C ALA A 16 15.07 21.96 10.96
N ILE A 17 14.68 23.18 10.59
CA ILE A 17 13.48 23.43 9.76
C ILE A 17 13.66 22.82 8.37
N ALA A 18 14.84 22.99 7.75
CA ALA A 18 15.15 22.39 6.45
C ALA A 18 15.11 20.84 6.52
N GLY A 19 15.67 20.24 7.57
CA GLY A 19 15.60 18.79 7.77
C GLY A 19 14.15 18.30 7.95
N LEU A 20 13.37 18.99 8.77
CA LEU A 20 11.97 18.62 9.04
C LEU A 20 11.07 18.77 7.81
N THR A 21 11.29 19.81 7.02
CA THR A 21 10.55 20.02 5.76
C THR A 21 10.83 18.93 4.73
N VAL A 22 12.11 18.57 4.52
CA VAL A 22 12.46 17.47 3.59
C VAL A 22 11.87 16.15 4.06
N TRP A 23 11.99 15.84 5.36
CA TRP A 23 11.42 14.62 5.94
C TRP A 23 9.90 14.54 5.73
N LEU A 24 9.19 15.65 5.98
CA LEU A 24 7.73 15.71 5.81
C LEU A 24 7.31 15.52 4.35
N VAL A 25 8.03 16.13 3.42
CA VAL A 25 7.78 16.00 1.97
C VAL A 25 7.99 14.55 1.52
N GLN A 26 9.09 13.91 1.92
CA GLN A 26 9.37 12.52 1.60
C GLN A 26 8.29 11.59 2.16
N TYR A 27 7.95 11.75 3.44
CA TYR A 27 6.91 10.97 4.09
C TYR A 27 5.55 11.12 3.38
N SER A 28 5.20 12.35 3.00
CA SER A 28 3.95 12.64 2.30
C SER A 28 3.92 11.98 0.92
N TYR A 29 5.01 12.10 0.16
CA TYR A 29 5.13 11.52 -1.17
C TYR A 29 5.00 9.99 -1.14
N GLU A 30 5.68 9.33 -0.20
CA GLU A 30 5.60 7.88 -0.03
C GLU A 30 4.17 7.44 0.28
N LYS A 31 3.51 8.12 1.21
CA LYS A 31 2.15 7.78 1.65
C LYS A 31 1.11 8.02 0.56
N VAL A 32 1.27 9.08 -0.24
CA VAL A 32 0.42 9.35 -1.41
C VAL A 32 0.62 8.28 -2.47
N THR A 33 1.87 7.96 -2.79
CA THR A 33 2.22 6.93 -3.78
C THR A 33 1.68 5.56 -3.38
N GLN A 34 1.82 5.19 -2.11
CA GLN A 34 1.24 3.96 -1.54
C GLN A 34 -0.27 3.92 -1.71
N ARG A 35 -0.99 5.01 -1.39
CA ARG A 35 -2.45 5.08 -1.55
C ARG A 35 -2.89 4.98 -3.00
N ILE A 36 -2.15 5.58 -3.93
CA ILE A 36 -2.44 5.49 -5.36
C ILE A 36 -2.29 4.04 -5.83
N HIS A 37 -1.19 3.38 -5.47
CA HIS A 37 -0.98 1.99 -5.83
C HIS A 37 -2.03 1.06 -5.20
N ALA A 38 -2.37 1.25 -3.93
CA ALA A 38 -3.42 0.49 -3.25
C ALA A 38 -4.78 0.63 -3.95
N ARG A 39 -5.16 1.86 -4.34
CA ARG A 39 -6.39 2.08 -5.12
C ARG A 39 -6.35 1.41 -6.49
N ARG A 40 -5.21 1.45 -7.18
CA ARG A 40 -5.06 0.83 -8.51
C ARG A 40 -5.18 -0.69 -8.41
N ILE A 41 -4.48 -1.30 -7.46
CA ILE A 41 -4.55 -2.74 -7.19
C ILE A 41 -5.98 -3.14 -6.83
N PHE A 42 -6.63 -2.44 -5.89
CA PHE A 42 -8.00 -2.73 -5.48
C PHE A 42 -8.99 -2.61 -6.65
N THR A 43 -8.88 -1.56 -7.47
CA THR A 43 -9.76 -1.35 -8.63
C THR A 43 -9.59 -2.46 -9.66
N TRP A 44 -8.34 -2.85 -9.93
CA TRP A 44 -8.05 -3.97 -10.83
C TRP A 44 -8.59 -5.28 -10.28
N LEU A 45 -8.32 -5.57 -9.01
CA LEU A 45 -8.76 -6.80 -8.36
C LEU A 45 -10.30 -6.86 -8.39
N LYS A 46 -10.99 -5.74 -8.17
CA LYS A 46 -12.45 -5.66 -8.23
C LYS A 46 -12.97 -5.97 -9.63
N ALA A 47 -12.34 -5.42 -10.67
CA ALA A 47 -12.75 -5.72 -12.04
C ALA A 47 -12.51 -7.19 -12.45
N ASN A 48 -11.50 -7.86 -11.86
CA ASN A 48 -11.13 -9.22 -12.24
C ASN A 48 -11.72 -10.32 -11.33
N THR A 49 -12.25 -9.96 -10.16
CA THR A 49 -12.92 -10.88 -9.24
C THR A 49 -14.43 -10.97 -9.50
N VAL A 50 -15.06 -9.94 -10.06
CA VAL A 50 -16.53 -9.88 -10.27
C VAL A 50 -17.00 -10.69 -11.51
N ALA A 51 -16.09 -11.34 -12.24
CA ALA A 51 -16.40 -11.90 -13.54
C ALA A 51 -17.33 -13.13 -13.53
N ASN A 52 -17.34 -13.99 -12.50
CA ASN A 52 -18.25 -15.14 -12.41
C ASN A 52 -18.38 -15.66 -10.96
N PRO A 53 -19.58 -15.67 -10.34
CA PRO A 53 -19.80 -16.26 -9.02
C PRO A 53 -19.77 -17.80 -9.00
N ASP A 54 -19.82 -18.46 -10.17
CA ASP A 54 -19.79 -19.92 -10.31
C ASP A 54 -18.40 -20.51 -10.63
N GLU A 55 -17.42 -19.65 -10.94
CA GLU A 55 -16.01 -20.06 -11.08
C GLU A 55 -15.27 -19.67 -9.80
N GLY A 56 -14.77 -20.66 -9.06
CA GLY A 56 -14.08 -20.53 -7.76
C GLY A 56 -12.75 -19.74 -7.79
N ASP A 57 -12.59 -18.82 -8.72
CA ASP A 57 -11.37 -18.11 -9.05
C ASP A 57 -11.41 -16.64 -8.56
N GLN A 58 -12.00 -16.45 -7.37
CA GLN A 58 -12.08 -15.15 -6.68
C GLN A 58 -10.70 -14.61 -6.28
N PHE A 59 -9.69 -15.48 -6.28
CA PHE A 59 -8.34 -15.23 -5.82
C PHE A 59 -7.38 -15.03 -6.99
N LYS A 60 -6.58 -13.97 -6.93
CA LYS A 60 -5.55 -13.69 -7.94
C LYS A 60 -4.15 -13.72 -7.33
N SER A 61 -3.21 -14.33 -8.04
CA SER A 61 -1.83 -14.44 -7.58
C SER A 61 -1.13 -13.07 -7.52
N THR A 62 -0.16 -12.93 -6.62
CA THR A 62 0.68 -11.73 -6.51
C THR A 62 1.33 -11.37 -7.86
N ARG A 63 1.74 -12.38 -8.63
CA ARG A 63 2.35 -12.23 -9.95
C ARG A 63 1.40 -11.62 -10.99
N ALA A 64 0.14 -12.03 -11.01
CA ALA A 64 -0.86 -11.46 -11.93
C ALA A 64 -1.17 -10.00 -11.62
N ILE A 65 -1.25 -9.65 -10.33
CA ILE A 65 -1.44 -8.27 -9.88
C ILE A 65 -0.20 -7.41 -10.23
N ALA A 66 1.01 -7.97 -10.03
CA ALA A 66 2.28 -7.31 -10.32
C ALA A 66 2.46 -7.02 -11.81
N SER A 67 2.20 -8.02 -12.67
CA SER A 67 2.35 -7.88 -14.12
C SER A 67 1.39 -6.83 -14.68
N TRP A 68 0.15 -6.77 -14.20
CA TRP A 68 -0.82 -5.80 -14.70
C TRP A 68 -0.56 -4.37 -14.23
N ASN A 69 -0.16 -4.20 -12.97
CA ASN A 69 0.06 -2.88 -12.39
C ASN A 69 1.45 -2.31 -12.68
N ASN A 70 2.34 -3.10 -13.31
CA ASN A 70 3.75 -2.79 -13.52
C ASN A 70 4.44 -2.44 -12.20
N LEU A 71 4.22 -3.28 -11.18
CA LEU A 71 4.81 -3.15 -9.85
C LEU A 71 5.61 -4.41 -9.55
N THR A 72 6.65 -4.31 -8.72
CA THR A 72 7.37 -5.49 -8.25
C THR A 72 6.45 -6.35 -7.36
N GLU A 73 6.65 -7.67 -7.38
CA GLU A 73 5.84 -8.59 -6.57
C GLU A 73 5.94 -8.26 -5.08
N GLU A 74 7.12 -7.86 -4.60
CA GLU A 74 7.30 -7.42 -3.21
C GLU A 74 6.48 -6.15 -2.90
N ARG A 75 6.46 -5.18 -3.81
CA ARG A 75 5.68 -3.95 -3.62
C ARG A 75 4.19 -4.24 -3.58
N VAL A 76 3.71 -5.14 -4.45
CA VAL A 76 2.32 -5.61 -4.44
C VAL A 76 2.01 -6.32 -3.13
N ARG A 77 2.85 -7.27 -2.69
CA ARG A 77 2.67 -8.01 -1.43
C ARG A 77 2.57 -7.06 -0.24
N PHE A 78 3.47 -6.08 -0.16
CA PHE A 78 3.47 -5.06 0.87
C PHE A 78 2.19 -4.23 0.86
N ILE A 79 1.75 -3.75 -0.31
CA ILE A 79 0.53 -2.96 -0.42
C ILE A 79 -0.71 -3.79 -0.05
N CYS A 80 -0.79 -5.03 -0.51
CA CYS A 80 -1.89 -5.92 -0.19
C CYS A 80 -1.93 -6.28 1.31
N SER A 81 -0.78 -6.34 2.00
CA SER A 81 -0.75 -6.54 3.46
C SER A 81 -1.22 -5.32 4.27
N ILE A 82 -1.19 -4.12 3.69
CA ILE A 82 -1.61 -2.87 4.35
C ILE A 82 -3.07 -2.55 4.06
N ASP A 83 -3.58 -2.98 2.90
CA ASP A 83 -4.94 -2.67 2.48
C ASP A 83 -5.95 -3.61 3.15
N ASN A 84 -6.71 -3.09 4.13
CA ASN A 84 -7.76 -3.83 4.84
C ASN A 84 -8.89 -4.36 3.95
N ARG A 85 -8.96 -3.97 2.67
CA ARG A 85 -10.01 -4.42 1.73
C ARG A 85 -9.62 -5.67 0.96
N VAL A 86 -8.34 -6.04 0.99
CA VAL A 86 -7.78 -7.21 0.31
C VAL A 86 -7.38 -8.22 1.37
N PHE A 87 -7.57 -9.51 1.10
CA PHE A 87 -7.18 -10.56 2.02
C PHE A 87 -6.31 -11.60 1.32
N LEU A 88 -5.39 -12.17 2.09
CA LEU A 88 -4.57 -13.29 1.66
C LEU A 88 -5.37 -14.58 1.88
N SER A 89 -5.47 -15.41 0.86
CA SER A 89 -6.01 -16.77 1.00
C SER A 89 -5.05 -17.62 1.85
N THR A 90 -5.53 -18.09 3.00
CA THR A 90 -4.83 -19.05 3.88
C THR A 90 -5.32 -20.49 3.67
N GLY A 91 -6.15 -20.72 2.66
CA GLY A 91 -6.70 -22.03 2.33
C GLY A 91 -5.82 -22.80 1.32
N PRO A 92 -6.38 -23.75 0.55
CA PRO A 92 -5.62 -24.62 -0.36
C PRO A 92 -4.85 -23.87 -1.47
N ASN A 93 -5.19 -22.60 -1.68
CA ASN A 93 -4.56 -21.69 -2.62
C ASN A 93 -3.69 -20.67 -1.86
N GLU A 94 -2.56 -21.11 -1.34
CA GLU A 94 -1.60 -20.25 -0.65
C GLU A 94 -1.01 -19.20 -1.61
N GLY A 95 -0.87 -17.95 -1.15
CA GLY A 95 -0.21 -16.88 -1.92
C GLY A 95 -1.10 -16.14 -2.93
N MET A 96 -2.42 -16.36 -2.89
CA MET A 96 -3.39 -15.62 -3.69
C MET A 96 -4.16 -14.57 -2.88
N TRP A 97 -4.59 -13.50 -3.54
CA TRP A 97 -5.28 -12.36 -2.94
C TRP A 97 -6.71 -12.23 -3.46
N GLY A 98 -7.66 -12.00 -2.56
CA GLY A 98 -9.07 -11.75 -2.87
C GLY A 98 -9.57 -10.43 -2.29
N ILE A 99 -10.78 -10.01 -2.67
CA ILE A 99 -11.46 -8.85 -2.09
C ILE A 99 -12.45 -9.31 -1.04
N TYR A 100 -12.57 -8.56 0.06
CA TYR A 100 -13.69 -8.68 0.99
C TYR A 100 -15.02 -8.28 0.32
N GLU A 101 -15.55 -9.10 -0.56
CA GLU A 101 -16.88 -8.92 -1.11
C GLU A 101 -17.82 -9.89 -0.39
N ARG A 102 -18.18 -9.53 0.85
CA ARG A 102 -19.37 -10.01 1.58
C ARG A 102 -19.70 -11.52 1.43
N VAL A 103 -18.71 -12.40 1.38
CA VAL A 103 -18.94 -13.84 1.53
C VAL A 103 -19.15 -14.10 3.03
N PRO A 104 -20.28 -14.70 3.45
CA PRO A 104 -20.55 -14.92 4.86
C PRO A 104 -19.44 -15.78 5.46
N ARG A 105 -18.99 -15.34 6.65
CA ARG A 105 -17.88 -15.85 7.44
C ARG A 105 -17.92 -17.35 7.77
N SER A 106 -18.98 -18.06 7.38
CA SER A 106 -19.33 -19.41 7.82
C SER A 106 -18.78 -20.54 6.93
N VAL A 107 -17.94 -20.25 5.93
CA VAL A 107 -17.40 -21.30 5.03
C VAL A 107 -16.03 -21.82 5.49
N TYR A 108 -15.43 -21.19 6.51
CA TYR A 108 -14.09 -21.55 7.02
C TYR A 108 -14.04 -21.85 8.53
N GLU A 109 -15.19 -22.03 9.18
CA GLU A 109 -15.29 -22.58 10.55
C GLU A 109 -15.85 -24.01 10.51
#